data_AF-A0A660UPR3-F1
#
_entry.id   AF-A0A660UPR3-F1
#
_cell.length_a   1.000
_cell.length_b   1.000
_cell.length_c   1.000
_cell.angle_alpha   90.00
_cell.angle_beta   90.00
_cell.angle_gamma   90.00
#
_symmetry.space_group_name_H-M   'P 1'
#
loop_
_entity.id
_entity.type
_entity.pdbx_description
1 polymer ?
#
loop_
_entity_poly.entity_id
_entity_poly.type
_entity_poly.pdbx_seq_one_letter_code
_entity_poly.pdbx_strand_id
1 'polypeptide(L)'
;MSDELVFSLPDKKRKTSFASRLVIILLLILTALGTADLLTRSGDRRLPAENAASSLSPEQVKQLAARLAGRNLYARAAKVRQDYLSAGKLSNTERAKTLFQIGVLLEKAGSYDKAIEYYYRSEAIAELDELEPQINSHVKSCFEKPGKFSALRYELMDRTAFDKSSSAGGKTVAEIGAEKITESDLDALIEATIDNQLVPMAAFMTTEQLMDKYNVIIHTSVLTPADKTENDK
;
A
#
# COMPACT_ATOMS: atom_id res chain seq x y z
N MET A 1 39.80 -71.97 -47.99
CA MET A 1 38.64 -72.59 -47.33
C MET A 1 38.19 -71.63 -46.26
N SER A 2 36.91 -71.29 -46.31
CA SER A 2 36.15 -70.53 -45.33
C SER A 2 36.34 -71.08 -43.91
N ASP A 3 36.23 -70.21 -42.90
CA ASP A 3 35.26 -70.36 -41.80
C ASP A 3 35.48 -69.20 -40.81
N GLU A 4 34.60 -68.20 -40.91
CA GLU A 4 33.57 -67.88 -39.91
C GLU A 4 34.08 -67.02 -38.74
N LEU A 5 33.91 -65.71 -38.91
CA LEU A 5 34.11 -64.70 -37.89
C LEU A 5 33.04 -64.84 -36.80
N VAL A 6 33.37 -65.51 -35.71
CA VAL A 6 32.54 -65.52 -34.50
C VAL A 6 32.79 -64.22 -33.73
N PHE A 7 31.95 -63.21 -33.98
CA PHE A 7 31.93 -61.97 -33.23
C PHE A 7 31.02 -62.12 -32.01
N SER A 8 31.54 -62.67 -30.92
CA SER A 8 30.85 -62.60 -29.63
C SER A 8 31.01 -61.20 -29.04
N LEU A 9 29.93 -60.43 -29.00
CA LEU A 9 29.89 -59.17 -28.26
C LEU A 9 29.95 -59.47 -26.75
N PRO A 10 30.77 -58.75 -25.96
CA PRO A 10 30.71 -58.88 -24.53
C PRO A 10 29.41 -58.27 -24.00
N ASP A 11 28.62 -59.06 -23.25
CA ASP A 11 27.44 -58.59 -22.55
C ASP A 11 27.81 -57.51 -21.54
N LYS A 12 27.49 -56.25 -21.88
CA LYS A 12 27.59 -55.14 -20.94
C LYS A 12 26.44 -55.26 -19.93
N LYS A 13 26.68 -56.01 -18.84
CA LYS A 13 25.82 -55.99 -17.64
C LYS A 13 25.60 -54.54 -17.22
N ARG A 14 24.42 -53.99 -17.50
CA ARG A 14 23.95 -52.72 -16.95
C ARG A 14 23.78 -52.90 -15.44
N LYS A 15 24.85 -52.66 -14.68
CA LYS A 15 24.73 -52.34 -13.25
C LYS A 15 23.93 -51.04 -13.18
N THR A 16 22.64 -51.15 -12.85
CA THR A 16 21.84 -49.98 -12.45
C THR A 16 22.51 -49.42 -11.20
N SER A 17 23.39 -48.43 -11.41
CA SER A 17 24.10 -47.74 -10.34
C SER A 17 23.06 -47.21 -9.36
N PHE A 18 23.35 -47.32 -8.07
CA PHE A 18 22.53 -46.75 -6.99
C PHE A 18 22.19 -45.27 -7.26
N ALA A 19 23.06 -44.56 -7.99
CA ALA A 19 22.83 -43.21 -8.50
C ALA A 19 21.62 -43.11 -9.44
N SER A 20 21.39 -44.10 -10.32
CA SER A 20 20.21 -44.12 -11.20
C SER A 20 18.91 -44.32 -10.42
N ARG A 21 18.93 -45.13 -9.34
CA ARG A 21 17.75 -45.29 -8.47
C ARG A 21 17.48 -44.02 -7.67
N LEU A 22 18.53 -43.35 -7.17
CA LEU A 22 18.41 -42.04 -6.51
C LEU A 22 17.87 -40.97 -7.44
N VAL A 23 18.32 -40.91 -8.69
CA VAL A 23 17.79 -39.97 -9.69
C VAL A 23 16.32 -40.25 -9.98
N ILE A 24 15.90 -41.51 -10.11
CA ILE A 24 14.49 -41.87 -10.32
C ILE A 24 13.63 -41.48 -9.11
N ILE A 25 14.12 -41.71 -7.89
CA ILE A 25 13.43 -41.32 -6.65
C ILE A 25 13.32 -39.79 -6.56
N LEU A 26 14.39 -39.05 -6.87
CA LEU A 26 14.37 -37.59 -6.87
C LEU A 26 13.39 -37.03 -7.91
N LEU A 27 13.33 -37.65 -9.10
CA LEU A 27 12.40 -37.27 -10.16
C LEU A 27 10.95 -37.57 -9.74
N LEU A 28 10.69 -38.69 -9.08
CA LEU A 28 9.38 -39.01 -8.51
C LEU A 28 8.96 -38.01 -7.43
N ILE A 29 9.88 -37.62 -6.55
CA ILE A 29 9.64 -36.60 -5.52
C ILE A 29 9.34 -35.24 -6.18
N LEU A 30 10.12 -34.82 -7.18
CA LEU A 30 9.88 -33.59 -7.95
C LEU A 30 8.53 -33.60 -8.66
N THR A 31 8.12 -34.73 -9.25
CA THR A 31 6.79 -34.85 -9.85
C THR A 31 5.69 -34.83 -8.80
N ALA A 32 5.89 -35.44 -7.63
CA ALA A 32 4.92 -35.43 -6.54
C ALA A 32 4.75 -34.02 -5.96
N LEU A 33 5.83 -33.29 -5.71
CA LEU A 33 5.78 -31.89 -5.26
C LEU A 33 5.18 -30.97 -6.33
N GLY A 34 5.52 -31.17 -7.61
CA GLY A 34 4.93 -30.41 -8.71
C GLY A 34 3.41 -30.65 -8.84
N THR A 35 2.94 -31.89 -8.67
CA THR A 35 1.50 -32.16 -8.65
C THR A 35 0.81 -31.63 -7.40
N ALA A 36 1.47 -31.64 -6.24
CA ALA A 36 0.93 -31.07 -5.02
C ALA A 36 0.74 -29.55 -5.14
N ASP A 37 1.70 -28.85 -5.75
CA ASP A 37 1.62 -27.40 -5.98
C ASP A 37 0.58 -27.05 -7.08
N LEU A 38 0.39 -27.93 -8.07
CA LEU A 38 -0.67 -27.76 -9.08
C LEU A 38 -2.07 -28.06 -8.50
N LEU A 39 -2.20 -28.98 -7.55
CA LEU A 39 -3.45 -29.29 -6.84
C LEU A 39 -3.83 -28.21 -5.82
N THR A 40 -2.86 -27.52 -5.20
CA THR A 40 -3.12 -26.36 -4.34
C THR A 40 -3.38 -25.08 -5.15
N ARG A 41 -2.79 -24.95 -6.34
CA ARG A 41 -2.98 -23.79 -7.24
C ARG A 41 -4.20 -23.91 -8.17
N SER A 42 -4.75 -25.11 -8.38
CA SER A 42 -5.96 -25.35 -9.20
C SER A 42 -7.24 -25.44 -8.38
N GLY A 43 -7.26 -24.84 -7.19
CA GLY A 43 -8.44 -24.67 -6.33
C GLY A 43 -9.47 -23.66 -6.85
N ASP A 44 -9.54 -23.41 -8.16
CA ASP A 44 -10.66 -22.71 -8.81
C ASP A 44 -11.62 -23.73 -9.44
N ARG A 45 -11.83 -24.84 -8.73
CA ARG A 45 -12.97 -25.72 -8.97
C ARG A 45 -14.20 -24.98 -8.46
N ARG A 46 -14.90 -24.33 -9.39
CA ARG A 46 -16.29 -23.89 -9.24
C ARG A 46 -17.09 -25.01 -8.56
N LEU A 47 -17.30 -24.85 -7.26
CA LEU A 47 -18.30 -25.61 -6.54
C LEU A 47 -19.68 -25.19 -7.07
N PRO A 48 -20.64 -26.12 -7.20
CA PRO A 48 -22.01 -25.77 -7.54
C PRO A 48 -22.55 -24.83 -6.46
N ALA A 49 -23.27 -23.79 -6.91
CA ALA A 49 -23.85 -22.75 -6.08
C ALA A 49 -24.84 -23.34 -5.05
N GLU A 50 -24.34 -23.64 -3.86
CA GLU A 50 -25.13 -23.69 -2.65
C GLU A 50 -25.17 -22.28 -2.06
N ASN A 51 -26.12 -21.46 -2.54
CA ASN A 51 -26.47 -20.22 -1.85
C ASN A 51 -27.26 -20.59 -0.60
N ALA A 52 -26.61 -20.61 0.57
CA ALA A 52 -27.20 -20.16 1.83
C ALA A 52 -26.15 -20.08 2.96
N ALA A 53 -25.87 -18.84 3.40
CA ALA A 53 -25.37 -18.46 4.73
C ALA A 53 -23.88 -18.68 5.07
N SER A 54 -23.00 -17.83 4.52
CA SER A 54 -21.82 -17.36 5.27
C SER A 54 -21.45 -15.90 4.97
N SER A 55 -22.41 -15.07 4.56
CA SER A 55 -22.27 -13.61 4.62
C SER A 55 -22.93 -13.15 5.92
N LEU A 56 -22.14 -12.61 6.85
CA LEU A 56 -22.65 -11.97 8.06
C LEU A 56 -23.71 -10.92 7.68
N SER A 57 -24.79 -10.83 8.46
CA SER A 57 -25.76 -9.74 8.29
C SER A 57 -25.09 -8.38 8.53
N PRO A 58 -25.65 -7.27 8.01
CA PRO A 58 -25.11 -5.93 8.24
C PRO A 58 -24.85 -5.63 9.73
N GLU A 59 -25.77 -6.04 10.59
CA GLU A 59 -25.69 -5.89 12.05
C GLU A 59 -24.58 -6.76 12.63
N GLN A 60 -24.43 -7.99 12.17
CA GLN A 60 -23.36 -8.89 12.61
C GLN A 60 -21.99 -8.36 12.20
N VAL A 61 -21.84 -7.80 11.00
CA VAL A 61 -20.61 -7.13 10.54
C VAL A 61 -20.27 -5.95 11.45
N LYS A 62 -21.25 -5.08 11.72
CA LYS A 62 -21.07 -3.91 12.61
C LYS A 62 -20.62 -4.35 14.01
N GLN A 63 -21.29 -5.35 14.60
CA GLN A 63 -20.93 -5.87 15.93
C GLN A 63 -19.55 -6.52 15.94
N LEU A 64 -19.21 -7.32 14.94
CA LEU A 64 -17.90 -7.97 14.84
C LEU A 64 -16.78 -6.92 14.72
N ALA A 65 -16.94 -5.95 13.82
CA ALA A 65 -15.97 -4.87 13.66
C ALA A 65 -15.82 -4.05 14.95
N ALA A 66 -16.91 -3.75 15.65
CA ALA A 66 -16.86 -3.05 16.93
C ALA A 66 -16.13 -3.86 18.03
N ARG A 67 -16.38 -5.17 18.12
CA ARG A 67 -15.69 -6.07 19.07
C ARG A 67 -14.19 -6.18 18.80
N LEU A 68 -13.79 -6.18 17.53
CA LEU A 68 -12.38 -6.18 17.11
C LEU A 68 -11.72 -4.83 17.44
N ALA A 69 -12.39 -3.72 17.10
CA ALA A 69 -11.89 -2.38 17.40
C ALA A 69 -11.75 -2.13 18.91
N GLY A 70 -12.70 -2.60 19.73
CA GLY A 70 -12.61 -2.52 21.19
C GLY A 70 -11.47 -3.33 21.81
N ARG A 71 -10.79 -4.18 21.02
CA ARG A 71 -9.56 -4.91 21.39
C ARG A 71 -8.32 -4.35 20.69
N ASN A 72 -8.40 -3.14 20.15
CA ASN A 72 -7.36 -2.49 19.33
C ASN A 72 -6.95 -3.27 18.06
N LEU A 73 -7.77 -4.22 17.60
CA LEU A 73 -7.53 -4.97 16.36
C LEU A 73 -8.06 -4.21 15.15
N TYR A 74 -7.62 -2.97 14.99
CA TYR A 74 -8.21 -2.02 14.04
C TYR A 74 -8.08 -2.46 12.58
N ALA A 75 -6.90 -2.98 12.18
CA ALA A 75 -6.70 -3.50 10.82
C ALA A 75 -7.63 -4.69 10.50
N ARG A 76 -7.90 -5.56 11.48
CA ARG A 76 -8.85 -6.68 11.29
C ARG A 76 -10.30 -6.17 11.22
N ALA A 77 -10.65 -5.18 12.04
CA ALA A 77 -11.97 -4.56 12.00
C ALA A 77 -12.22 -3.87 10.65
N ALA A 78 -11.21 -3.20 10.09
CA ALA A 78 -11.26 -2.60 8.76
C ALA A 78 -11.52 -3.67 7.69
N LYS A 79 -10.77 -4.78 7.74
CA LYS A 79 -10.93 -5.91 6.80
C LYS A 79 -12.36 -6.47 6.80
N VAL A 80 -12.95 -6.71 7.97
CA VAL A 80 -14.34 -7.20 8.09
C VAL A 80 -15.33 -6.29 7.35
N ARG A 81 -15.13 -4.97 7.42
CA ARG A 81 -15.97 -3.99 6.72
C ARG A 81 -15.68 -3.92 5.22
N GLN A 82 -14.43 -4.11 4.80
CA GLN A 82 -14.05 -4.22 3.38
C GLN A 82 -14.67 -5.45 2.72
N ASP A 83 -14.65 -6.58 3.41
CA ASP A 83 -15.30 -7.82 2.96
C ASP A 83 -16.82 -7.60 2.80
N TYR A 84 -17.44 -6.92 3.76
CA TYR A 84 -18.86 -6.54 3.68
C TYR A 84 -19.18 -5.58 2.51
N LEU A 85 -18.33 -4.57 2.28
CA LEU A 85 -18.48 -3.62 1.18
C LEU A 85 -18.42 -4.32 -0.19
N SER A 86 -17.68 -5.43 -0.29
CA SER A 86 -17.51 -6.23 -1.50
C SER A 86 -18.64 -7.22 -1.76
N ALA A 87 -19.39 -7.60 -0.70
CA ALA A 87 -20.38 -8.67 -0.75
C ALA A 87 -21.84 -8.21 -1.00
N GLY A 88 -22.14 -6.90 -0.92
CA GLY A 88 -23.52 -6.41 -0.87
C GLY A 88 -23.88 -5.31 -1.87
N LYS A 89 -25.18 -5.24 -2.23
CA LYS A 89 -25.78 -4.06 -2.88
C LYS A 89 -26.12 -3.02 -1.80
N LEU A 90 -25.14 -2.20 -1.45
CA LEU A 90 -25.30 -1.07 -0.53
C LEU A 90 -25.74 0.18 -1.32
N SER A 91 -26.60 1.02 -0.73
CA SER A 91 -26.85 2.36 -1.29
C SER A 91 -25.57 3.21 -1.27
N ASN A 92 -25.46 4.22 -2.13
CA ASN A 92 -24.29 5.10 -2.16
C ASN A 92 -24.02 5.74 -0.78
N THR A 93 -25.08 6.15 -0.07
CA THR A 93 -24.98 6.68 1.29
C THR A 93 -24.38 5.66 2.27
N GLU A 94 -24.84 4.40 2.25
CA GLU A 94 -24.29 3.36 3.12
C GLU A 94 -22.85 2.98 2.74
N ARG A 95 -22.53 2.99 1.45
CA ARG A 95 -21.17 2.77 0.94
C ARG A 95 -20.23 3.86 1.45
N ALA A 96 -20.60 5.13 1.31
CA ALA A 96 -19.82 6.27 1.82
C ALA A 96 -19.59 6.14 3.33
N LYS A 97 -20.64 5.94 4.12
CA LYS A 97 -20.52 5.73 5.58
C LYS A 97 -19.62 4.54 5.95
N THR A 98 -19.70 3.45 5.19
CA THR A 98 -18.87 2.27 5.41
C THR A 98 -17.40 2.55 5.06
N LEU A 99 -17.13 3.23 3.95
CA LEU A 99 -15.79 3.67 3.53
C LEU A 99 -15.16 4.60 4.58
N PHE A 100 -15.90 5.61 5.04
CA PHE A 100 -15.47 6.49 6.13
C PHE A 100 -15.09 5.71 7.39
N GLN A 101 -15.93 4.75 7.81
CA GLN A 101 -15.65 3.92 8.98
C GLN A 101 -14.43 3.01 8.81
N ILE A 102 -14.13 2.57 7.57
CA ILE A 102 -12.90 1.84 7.26
C ILE A 102 -11.70 2.79 7.40
N GLY A 103 -11.79 4.02 6.88
CA GLY A 103 -10.77 5.06 7.04
C GLY A 103 -10.40 5.29 8.51
N VAL A 104 -11.40 5.49 9.38
CA VAL A 104 -11.21 5.68 10.83
C VAL A 104 -10.48 4.50 11.48
N LEU A 105 -10.79 3.27 11.07
CA LEU A 105 -10.12 2.08 11.60
C LEU A 105 -8.67 2.00 11.10
N LEU A 106 -8.40 2.33 9.85
CA LEU A 106 -7.06 2.32 9.29
C LEU A 106 -6.17 3.41 9.91
N GLU A 107 -6.73 4.60 10.15
CA GLU A 107 -6.04 5.68 10.88
C GLU A 107 -5.63 5.21 12.29
N LYS A 108 -6.56 4.60 13.03
CA LYS A 108 -6.27 4.03 14.36
C LYS A 108 -5.26 2.89 14.31
N ALA A 109 -5.13 2.21 13.18
CA ALA A 109 -4.10 1.21 12.93
C ALA A 109 -2.74 1.82 12.54
N GLY A 110 -2.62 3.14 12.42
CA GLY A 110 -1.42 3.83 11.94
C GLY A 110 -1.20 3.70 10.42
N SER A 111 -2.17 3.19 9.68
CA SER A 111 -2.11 3.06 8.21
C SER A 111 -2.66 4.31 7.54
N TYR A 112 -1.97 5.44 7.71
CA TYR A 112 -2.45 6.77 7.31
C TYR A 112 -2.73 6.90 5.80
N ASP A 113 -1.81 6.44 4.94
CA ASP A 113 -2.00 6.51 3.48
C ASP A 113 -3.27 5.78 3.03
N LYS A 114 -3.51 4.60 3.61
CA LYS A 114 -4.74 3.83 3.34
C LYS A 114 -5.96 4.53 3.93
N ALA A 115 -5.87 5.14 5.10
CA ALA A 115 -6.98 5.87 5.67
C ALA A 115 -7.44 7.02 4.74
N ILE A 116 -6.49 7.80 4.22
CA ILE A 116 -6.72 8.88 3.24
C ILE A 116 -7.44 8.34 2.00
N GLU A 117 -6.97 7.23 1.41
CA GLU A 117 -7.65 6.60 0.27
C GLU A 117 -9.14 6.34 0.56
N TYR A 118 -9.44 5.76 1.73
CA TYR A 118 -10.82 5.44 2.12
C TYR A 118 -11.67 6.68 2.41
N TYR A 119 -11.08 7.77 2.90
CA TYR A 119 -11.77 9.04 3.06
C TYR A 119 -12.13 9.66 1.71
N TYR A 120 -11.19 9.75 0.77
CA TYR A 120 -11.47 10.26 -0.58
C TYR A 120 -12.50 9.41 -1.32
N ARG A 121 -12.44 8.07 -1.17
CA ARG A 121 -13.45 7.18 -1.73
C ARG A 121 -14.83 7.39 -1.11
N SER A 122 -14.89 7.75 0.18
CA SER A 122 -16.16 8.08 0.83
C SER A 122 -16.78 9.33 0.20
N GLU A 123 -16.00 10.41 0.04
CA GLU A 123 -16.44 11.67 -0.57
C GLU A 123 -16.88 11.45 -2.04
N ALA A 124 -16.07 10.73 -2.82
CA ALA A 124 -16.33 10.50 -4.25
C ALA A 124 -17.58 9.65 -4.53
N ILE A 125 -18.00 8.79 -3.60
CA ILE A 125 -19.18 7.95 -3.76
C ILE A 125 -20.47 8.73 -3.47
N ALA A 126 -20.45 9.57 -2.43
CA ALA A 126 -21.55 10.44 -2.07
C ALA A 126 -21.02 11.59 -1.20
N GLU A 127 -21.26 12.82 -1.65
CA GLU A 127 -21.05 14.01 -0.86
C GLU A 127 -22.14 14.05 0.22
N LEU A 128 -21.75 13.80 1.47
CA LEU A 128 -22.63 13.83 2.63
C LEU A 128 -22.19 14.98 3.53
N ASP A 129 -23.01 16.03 3.64
CA ASP A 129 -22.72 17.23 4.45
C ASP A 129 -22.30 16.90 5.89
N GLU A 130 -22.86 15.83 6.47
CA GLU A 130 -22.53 15.38 7.83
C GLU A 130 -21.12 14.75 7.94
N LEU A 131 -20.58 14.20 6.85
CA LEU A 131 -19.28 13.54 6.84
C LEU A 131 -18.14 14.46 6.40
N GLU A 132 -18.40 15.43 5.53
CA GLU A 132 -17.38 16.36 5.00
C GLU A 132 -16.49 16.98 6.10
N PRO A 133 -17.01 17.61 7.17
CA PRO A 133 -16.15 18.20 8.20
C PRO A 133 -15.35 17.14 8.97
N GLN A 134 -15.90 15.94 9.14
CA GLN A 134 -15.18 14.84 9.80
C GLN A 134 -14.06 14.32 8.90
N ILE A 135 -14.33 14.15 7.60
CA ILE A 135 -13.34 13.71 6.62
C ILE A 135 -12.20 14.72 6.54
N ASN A 136 -12.50 16.01 6.43
CA ASN A 136 -11.50 17.09 6.45
C ASN A 136 -10.58 16.97 7.69
N SER A 137 -11.17 16.79 8.87
CA SER A 137 -10.42 16.66 10.12
C SER A 137 -9.55 15.39 10.15
N HIS A 138 -10.08 14.26 9.69
CA HIS A 138 -9.35 13.00 9.68
C HIS A 138 -8.22 12.97 8.65
N VAL A 139 -8.46 13.48 7.43
CA VAL A 139 -7.43 13.61 6.39
C VAL A 139 -6.29 14.50 6.88
N LYS A 140 -6.61 15.66 7.49
CA LYS A 140 -5.62 16.52 8.14
C LYS A 140 -4.78 15.73 9.14
N SER A 141 -5.41 15.00 10.06
CA SER A 141 -4.70 14.20 11.07
C SER A 141 -3.81 13.12 10.46
N CYS A 142 -4.24 12.52 9.34
CA CYS A 142 -3.48 11.49 8.63
C CYS A 142 -2.20 12.04 7.98
N PHE A 143 -2.14 13.33 7.63
CA PHE A 143 -0.90 13.96 7.19
C PHE A 143 -0.04 14.46 8.36
N GLU A 144 -0.65 15.04 9.40
CA GLU A 144 0.09 15.60 10.55
C GLU A 144 0.84 14.53 11.36
N LYS A 145 0.19 13.39 11.63
CA LYS A 145 0.77 12.32 12.46
C LYS A 145 2.08 11.74 11.90
N PRO A 146 2.19 11.42 10.60
CA PRO A 146 3.46 11.01 10.00
C PRO A 146 4.38 12.19 9.63
N GLY A 147 4.00 13.45 9.89
CA GLY A 147 4.84 14.62 9.59
C GLY A 147 4.83 15.07 8.12
N LYS A 148 3.80 14.71 7.35
CA LYS A 148 3.65 15.04 5.92
C LYS A 148 3.06 16.43 5.71
N PHE A 149 3.80 17.46 6.11
CA PHE A 149 3.32 18.84 6.18
C PHE A 149 3.22 19.52 4.81
N SER A 150 4.14 19.21 3.88
CA SER A 150 4.06 19.66 2.48
C SER A 150 2.77 19.20 1.82
N ALA A 151 2.46 17.90 1.92
CA ALA A 151 1.23 17.30 1.40
C ALA A 151 -0.02 17.88 2.09
N LEU A 152 0.00 18.03 3.41
CA LEU A 152 -1.09 18.68 4.15
C LEU A 152 -1.39 20.08 3.63
N ARG A 153 -0.35 20.88 3.39
CA ARG A 153 -0.51 22.26 2.92
C ARG A 153 -1.22 22.29 1.56
N TYR A 154 -0.82 21.45 0.62
CA TYR A 154 -1.49 21.37 -0.69
C TYR A 154 -2.93 20.83 -0.57
N GLU A 155 -3.17 19.83 0.28
CA GLU A 155 -4.52 19.33 0.55
C GLU A 155 -5.44 20.44 1.08
N LEU A 156 -4.96 21.26 2.02
CA LEU A 156 -5.73 22.38 2.57
C LEU A 156 -5.96 23.49 1.52
N MET A 157 -5.00 23.72 0.62
CA MET A 157 -5.19 24.64 -0.49
C MET A 157 -6.25 24.12 -1.46
N ASP A 158 -6.21 22.84 -1.84
CA ASP A 158 -7.19 22.22 -2.74
C ASP A 158 -8.60 22.22 -2.15
N ARG A 159 -8.74 21.94 -0.85
CA ARG A 159 -10.03 21.95 -0.16
C ARG A 159 -10.61 23.36 0.01
N THR A 160 -9.79 24.38 0.13
CA THR A 160 -10.24 25.77 0.29
C THR A 160 -10.27 26.57 -1.01
N ALA A 161 -9.74 26.01 -2.11
CA ALA A 161 -9.73 26.64 -3.41
C ALA A 161 -11.15 26.89 -3.93
N PHE A 162 -11.41 28.13 -4.33
CA PHE A 162 -12.67 28.53 -4.97
C PHE A 162 -12.78 27.94 -6.40
N ASP A 163 -11.65 27.77 -7.09
CA ASP A 163 -11.56 27.11 -8.38
C ASP A 163 -10.84 25.76 -8.23
N LYS A 164 -11.58 24.66 -8.39
CA LYS A 164 -11.08 23.28 -8.30
C LYS A 164 -10.43 22.77 -9.59
N SER A 165 -10.26 23.60 -10.61
CA SER A 165 -9.76 23.17 -11.93
C SER A 165 -8.27 22.85 -11.96
N SER A 166 -7.49 23.34 -10.99
CA SER A 166 -6.05 23.14 -10.90
C SER A 166 -5.67 22.68 -9.49
N SER A 167 -5.00 21.54 -9.37
CA SER A 167 -4.49 21.07 -8.08
C SER A 167 -3.34 21.96 -7.58
N ALA A 168 -3.40 22.30 -6.31
CA ALA A 168 -2.42 23.06 -5.59
C ALA A 168 -1.07 22.36 -5.65
N GLY A 169 -0.04 23.11 -6.01
CA GLY A 169 1.31 22.58 -6.17
C GLY A 169 1.60 21.94 -7.54
N GLY A 170 0.61 21.85 -8.45
CA GLY A 170 0.81 21.31 -9.80
C GLY A 170 1.64 22.19 -10.76
N LYS A 171 2.08 23.38 -10.32
CA LYS A 171 2.92 24.28 -11.12
C LYS A 171 4.30 23.66 -11.34
N THR A 172 4.73 23.55 -12.59
CA THR A 172 6.07 23.07 -12.94
C THR A 172 7.15 24.08 -12.56
N VAL A 173 8.16 23.64 -11.82
CA VAL A 173 9.33 24.44 -11.41
C VAL A 173 10.60 24.08 -12.17
N ALA A 174 10.69 22.86 -12.68
CA ALA A 174 11.80 22.40 -13.50
C ALA A 174 11.36 21.28 -14.45
N GLU A 175 12.13 21.06 -15.52
CA GLU A 175 11.92 19.99 -16.48
C GLU A 175 13.26 19.31 -16.77
N ILE A 176 13.30 17.98 -16.66
CA ILE A 176 14.47 17.14 -16.97
C ILE A 176 14.06 16.18 -18.09
N GLY A 177 14.41 16.54 -19.32
CA GLY A 177 13.99 15.78 -20.49
C GLY A 177 12.47 15.82 -20.66
N ALA A 178 11.79 14.72 -20.35
CA ALA A 178 10.32 14.62 -20.40
C ALA A 178 9.67 14.63 -19.01
N GLU A 179 10.46 14.63 -17.94
CA GLU A 179 9.97 14.64 -16.56
C GLU A 179 9.80 16.08 -16.09
N LYS A 180 8.61 16.40 -15.58
CA LYS A 180 8.29 17.70 -14.99
C LYS A 180 8.33 17.57 -13.48
N ILE A 181 9.08 18.45 -12.83
CA ILE A 181 9.11 18.58 -11.37
C ILE A 181 8.14 19.69 -11.02
N THR A 182 7.11 19.38 -10.24
CA THR A 182 6.15 20.37 -9.76
C THR A 182 6.60 21.02 -8.45
N GLU A 183 5.94 22.10 -8.02
CA GLU A 183 6.14 22.68 -6.70
C GLU A 183 5.90 21.64 -5.59
N SER A 184 4.88 20.79 -5.74
CA SER A 184 4.61 19.74 -4.76
C SER A 184 5.71 18.69 -4.69
N ASP A 185 6.28 18.32 -5.84
CA ASP A 185 7.37 17.35 -5.90
C ASP A 185 8.64 17.92 -5.24
N LEU A 186 8.97 19.18 -5.54
CA LEU A 186 10.11 19.85 -4.94
C LEU A 186 9.98 19.95 -3.42
N ASP A 187 8.81 20.36 -2.92
CA ASP A 187 8.58 20.47 -1.49
C ASP A 187 8.57 19.12 -0.79
N ALA A 188 8.09 18.05 -1.44
CA ALA A 188 8.18 16.69 -0.92
C ALA A 188 9.65 16.20 -0.84
N LEU A 189 10.49 16.56 -1.82
CA LEU A 189 11.92 16.24 -1.81
C LEU A 189 12.67 17.00 -0.70
N ILE A 190 12.35 18.28 -0.52
CA ILE A 190 12.86 19.10 0.58
C ILE A 190 12.44 18.47 1.92
N GLU A 191 11.17 18.10 2.08
CA GLU A 191 10.66 17.45 3.27
C GLU A 191 11.38 16.15 3.58
N ALA A 192 11.54 15.26 2.60
CA ALA A 192 12.29 14.03 2.78
C ALA A 192 13.75 14.28 3.21
N THR A 193 14.36 15.35 2.71
CA THR A 193 15.72 15.75 3.11
C THR A 193 15.76 16.24 4.55
N ILE A 194 14.80 17.07 4.95
CA ILE A 194 14.68 17.57 6.33
C ILE A 194 14.40 16.42 7.29
N ASP A 195 13.47 15.52 6.95
CA ASP A 195 13.15 14.34 7.74
C ASP A 195 14.41 13.54 8.05
N ASN A 196 15.24 13.26 7.04
CA ASN A 196 16.52 12.56 7.20
C ASN A 196 17.50 13.28 8.16
N GLN A 197 17.51 14.61 8.16
CA GLN A 197 18.33 15.40 9.10
C GLN A 197 17.76 15.39 10.52
N LEU A 198 16.43 15.32 10.64
CA LEU A 198 15.74 15.32 11.93
C LEU A 198 15.64 13.93 12.56
N VAL A 199 15.82 12.82 11.83
CA VAL A 199 15.75 11.44 12.37
C VAL A 199 16.46 11.28 13.74
N PRO A 200 17.71 11.75 13.93
CA PRO A 200 18.42 11.55 15.20
C PRO A 200 17.78 12.29 16.39
N MET A 201 16.99 13.33 16.12
CA MET A 201 16.37 14.20 17.13
C MET A 201 14.84 14.08 17.20
N ALA A 202 14.21 13.44 16.21
CA ALA A 202 12.76 13.26 16.12
C ALA A 202 12.18 12.47 17.29
N ALA A 203 12.94 11.54 17.87
CA ALA A 203 12.52 10.77 19.05
C ALA A 203 12.30 11.63 20.31
N PHE A 204 12.82 12.86 20.33
CA PHE A 204 12.76 13.77 21.48
C PHE A 204 11.86 14.99 21.25
N MET A 205 11.17 15.07 20.12
CA MET A 205 10.35 16.23 19.73
C MET A 205 8.86 15.87 19.67
N THR A 206 7.99 16.82 19.99
CA THR A 206 6.56 16.71 19.70
C THR A 206 6.28 16.99 18.23
N THR A 207 5.10 16.60 17.72
CA THR A 207 4.67 16.91 16.34
C THR A 207 4.67 18.41 16.04
N GLU A 208 4.29 19.23 17.03
CA GLU A 208 4.32 20.70 16.91
C GLU A 208 5.75 21.23 16.80
N GLN A 209 6.67 20.72 17.63
CA GLN A 209 8.09 21.08 17.56
C GLN A 209 8.73 20.65 16.24
N LEU A 210 8.35 19.49 15.70
CA LEU A 210 8.79 19.04 14.39
C LEU A 210 8.30 19.98 13.29
N MET A 211 7.03 20.39 13.33
CA MET A 211 6.46 21.36 12.39
C MET A 211 7.17 22.72 12.47
N ASP A 212 7.44 23.23 13.68
CA ASP A 212 8.17 24.47 13.85
C ASP A 212 9.59 24.38 13.28
N LYS A 213 10.30 23.27 13.54
CA LYS A 213 11.63 23.04 12.98
C LYS A 213 11.58 22.94 11.46
N TYR A 214 10.60 22.24 10.92
CA TYR A 214 10.36 22.15 9.48
C TYR A 214 10.18 23.54 8.85
N ASN A 215 9.32 24.38 9.43
CA ASN A 215 9.09 25.75 8.97
C ASN A 215 10.37 26.60 9.01
N VAL A 216 11.16 26.50 10.08
CA VAL A 216 12.44 27.22 10.20
C VAL A 216 13.45 26.77 9.15
N ILE A 217 13.55 25.46 8.90
CA ILE A 217 14.51 24.92 7.93
C ILE A 217 14.10 25.33 6.51
N ILE A 218 12.83 25.20 6.13
CA ILE A 218 12.35 25.69 4.83
C ILE A 218 12.66 27.17 4.64
N HIS A 219 12.32 28.01 5.62
CA HIS A 219 12.62 29.44 5.51
C HIS A 219 14.12 29.72 5.39
N THR A 220 14.98 29.00 6.12
CA THR A 220 16.43 29.19 6.08
C THR A 220 17.04 28.69 4.76
N SER A 221 16.59 27.55 4.25
CA SER A 221 17.05 26.97 2.99
C SER A 221 16.60 27.76 1.76
N VAL A 222 15.43 28.41 1.80
CA VAL A 222 14.96 29.31 0.74
C VAL A 222 15.66 30.68 0.78
N LEU A 223 16.19 31.09 1.95
CA LEU A 223 16.85 32.38 2.16
C LEU A 223 18.39 32.33 2.16
N THR A 224 19.01 31.17 1.95
CA THR A 224 20.44 31.12 1.65
C THR A 224 20.62 31.23 0.15
N PRO A 225 20.88 32.42 -0.43
CA PRO A 225 21.36 32.47 -1.79
C PRO A 225 22.65 31.65 -1.81
N ALA A 226 22.76 30.76 -2.80
CA ALA A 226 24.04 30.23 -3.23
C ALA A 226 24.88 31.41 -3.73
N ASP A 227 25.49 32.16 -2.82
CA ASP A 227 26.34 33.28 -3.16
C ASP A 227 27.80 32.92 -2.82
N LYS A 228 28.63 33.12 -3.85
CA LYS A 228 30.09 33.25 -3.84
C LYS A 228 30.92 31.97 -3.79
N THR A 229 30.87 31.19 -4.87
CA THR A 229 32.13 30.61 -5.38
C THR A 229 32.65 31.49 -6.51
N GLU A 230 33.63 32.30 -6.13
CA GLU A 230 34.89 32.42 -6.87
C GLU A 230 34.81 32.96 -8.31
N ASN A 231 34.80 34.29 -8.42
CA ASN A 231 35.37 34.95 -9.58
C ASN A 231 36.09 36.22 -9.10
N ASP A 232 37.20 36.01 -8.41
CA ASP A 232 38.20 37.05 -8.17
C ASP A 232 39.58 36.38 -8.07
N LYS A 233 40.13 36.03 -9.24
CA LYS A 233 41.56 36.10 -9.60
C LYS A 233 41.82 35.65 -11.04
#